data_AF-A0A023DFV6-F1
#
_entry.id   AF-A0A023DFV6-F1
#
_cell.length_a   1.000
_cell.length_b   1.000
_cell.length_c   1.000
_cell.angle_alpha   90.00
_cell.angle_beta   90.00
_cell.angle_gamma   90.00
#
_symmetry.space_group_name_H-M   'P 1'
#
loop_
_entity.id
_entity.type
_entity.pdbx_description
1 polymer ?
#
loop_
_entity_poly.entity_id
_entity_poly.type
_entity_poly.pdbx_seq_one_letter_code
_entity_poly.pdbx_strand_id
1 'polypeptide(L)'
;MERMNYKTLQARAKETTMNEKTGRYNRKKRFGKSIANKAPSLFLIILEQKLNDAGKSLKKVDTVAVKASQYNHLSNEYKKKNLSDRWTIIGEDRIQRDLYSAFLIMNVRDNLKEIDREQCFKHWEAFKYFHDQEITRLRKSHTRLLSSMGI
;
A
#
# COMPACT_ATOMS: atom_id res chain seq x y z
N MET A 1 2.54 4.28 -8.81
CA MET A 1 3.05 3.03 -8.21
C MET A 1 4.35 3.31 -7.50
N GLU A 2 4.58 2.66 -6.35
CA GLU A 2 5.71 2.90 -5.44
C GLU A 2 7.08 2.70 -6.12
N ARG A 3 7.96 3.71 -6.02
CA ARG A 3 9.37 3.58 -6.41
C ARG A 3 10.14 2.91 -5.26
N MET A 4 10.04 1.59 -5.17
CA MET A 4 10.80 0.82 -4.20
C MET A 4 12.23 0.58 -4.71
N ASN A 5 13.24 0.93 -3.91
CA ASN A 5 14.64 0.69 -4.29
C ASN A 5 15.01 -0.78 -4.05
N TYR A 6 14.83 -1.62 -5.07
CA TYR A 6 15.10 -3.06 -4.95
C TYR A 6 16.58 -3.38 -4.65
N LYS A 7 17.52 -2.51 -5.05
CA LYS A 7 18.96 -2.69 -4.81
C LYS A 7 19.28 -2.61 -3.31
N THR A 8 18.65 -1.69 -2.58
CA THR A 8 18.84 -1.58 -1.12
C THR A 8 18.20 -2.75 -0.38
N LEU A 9 17.08 -3.29 -0.86
CA LEU A 9 16.43 -4.45 -0.26
C LEU A 9 17.20 -5.76 -0.46
N GLN A 10 17.93 -5.89 -1.57
CA GLN A 10 18.81 -7.05 -1.81
C GLN A 10 19.99 -7.09 -0.83
N ALA A 11 20.44 -5.94 -0.31
CA ALA A 11 21.56 -5.86 0.62
C ALA A 11 21.24 -6.59 1.93
N ARG A 12 22.20 -7.40 2.40
CA ARG A 12 22.14 -8.04 3.71
C ARG A 12 22.37 -7.00 4.80
N ALA A 13 21.59 -7.03 5.88
CA ALA A 13 21.85 -6.21 7.05
C ALA A 13 23.28 -6.46 7.58
N LYS A 14 24.01 -5.39 7.88
CA LYS A 14 25.40 -5.47 8.37
C LYS A 14 25.46 -5.86 9.85
N GLU A 15 24.58 -5.28 10.65
CA GLU A 15 24.55 -5.48 12.10
C GLU A 15 23.98 -6.86 12.49
N THR A 16 24.47 -7.37 13.62
CA THR A 16 23.94 -8.56 14.28
C THR A 16 23.22 -8.10 15.53
N THR A 17 21.92 -8.39 15.67
CA THR A 17 21.16 -8.06 16.89
C THR A 17 20.93 -9.32 17.72
N MET A 18 20.81 -9.18 19.04
CA MET A 18 20.48 -10.28 19.95
C MET A 18 19.01 -10.18 20.37
N ASN A 19 18.35 -11.32 20.52
CA ASN A 19 16.98 -11.37 21.01
C ASN A 19 16.99 -11.36 22.54
N GLU A 20 16.58 -10.26 23.14
CA GLU A 20 16.59 -10.03 24.60
C GLU A 20 15.81 -11.09 25.40
N LYS A 21 14.78 -11.70 24.80
CA LYS A 21 13.96 -12.73 25.47
C LYS A 21 14.58 -14.12 25.44
N THR A 22 15.46 -14.41 24.48
CA THR A 22 15.98 -15.77 24.25
C THR A 22 17.50 -15.87 24.33
N GLY A 23 18.21 -14.72 24.42
CA GLY A 23 19.67 -14.64 24.43
C GLY A 23 20.36 -15.06 23.12
N ARG A 24 19.58 -15.42 22.08
CA ARG A 24 20.11 -15.90 20.80
C ARG A 24 20.30 -14.75 19.81
N TYR A 25 21.32 -14.86 18.96
CA TYR A 25 21.52 -13.93 17.84
C TYR A 25 20.37 -14.01 16.83
N ASN A 26 19.79 -12.87 16.47
CA ASN A 26 18.81 -12.77 15.41
C ASN A 26 19.47 -13.03 14.06
N ARG A 27 18.73 -13.71 13.17
CA ARG A 27 19.17 -13.89 11.80
C ARG A 27 19.17 -12.54 11.09
N LYS A 28 20.30 -12.18 10.47
CA LYS A 28 20.40 -10.94 9.68
C LYS A 28 19.32 -10.91 8.59
N LYS A 29 18.64 -9.77 8.47
CA LYS A 29 17.59 -9.53 7.48
C LYS A 29 18.13 -9.72 6.05
N ARG A 30 17.41 -10.48 5.22
CA ARG A 30 17.72 -10.75 3.81
C ARG A 30 16.41 -10.78 3.01
N PHE A 31 16.23 -9.89 2.04
CA PHE A 31 15.04 -9.90 1.18
C PHE A 31 15.28 -10.48 -0.22
N GLY A 32 16.51 -10.77 -0.61
CA GLY A 32 16.83 -11.30 -1.96
C GLY A 32 15.98 -12.50 -2.37
N LYS A 33 15.78 -13.49 -1.47
CA LYS A 33 14.91 -14.66 -1.73
C LYS A 33 13.45 -14.26 -1.93
N SER A 34 12.92 -13.35 -1.10
CA SER A 34 11.54 -12.89 -1.21
C SER A 34 11.31 -12.06 -2.48
N ILE A 35 12.28 -11.23 -2.87
CA ILE A 35 12.23 -10.43 -4.11
C ILE A 35 12.25 -11.34 -5.32
N ALA A 36 13.14 -12.35 -5.35
CA ALA A 36 13.20 -13.33 -6.43
C ALA A 36 11.87 -14.11 -6.54
N ASN A 37 11.32 -14.56 -5.41
CA ASN A 37 10.07 -15.33 -5.39
C ASN A 37 8.83 -14.51 -5.77
N LYS A 38 8.81 -13.21 -5.49
CA LYS A 38 7.66 -12.33 -5.78
C LYS A 38 7.79 -11.58 -7.10
N ALA A 39 9.00 -11.51 -7.66
CA ALA A 39 9.34 -10.91 -8.95
C ALA A 39 8.59 -9.59 -9.27
N PRO A 40 8.56 -8.61 -8.35
CA PRO A 40 7.73 -7.41 -8.51
C PRO A 40 8.08 -6.63 -9.77
N SER A 41 9.36 -6.48 -10.11
CA SER A 41 9.79 -5.78 -11.32
C SER A 41 9.34 -6.48 -12.61
N LEU A 42 9.36 -7.81 -12.64
CA LEU A 42 8.89 -8.58 -13.80
C LEU A 42 7.38 -8.40 -13.98
N PHE A 43 6.63 -8.42 -12.89
CA PHE A 43 5.20 -8.11 -12.92
C PHE A 43 4.93 -6.72 -13.51
N LEU A 44 5.71 -5.70 -13.14
CA LEU A 44 5.57 -4.36 -13.72
C LEU A 44 5.83 -4.33 -15.23
N ILE A 45 6.88 -5.02 -15.68
CA ILE A 45 7.22 -5.10 -17.10
C ILE A 45 6.07 -5.75 -17.88
N ILE A 46 5.55 -6.88 -17.39
CA ILE A 46 4.42 -7.58 -18.03
C ILE A 46 3.17 -6.70 -18.03
N LEU A 47 2.89 -5.98 -16.94
CA LEU A 47 1.76 -5.07 -16.86
C LEU A 47 1.88 -3.91 -17.84
N GLU A 48 3.04 -3.28 -17.91
CA GLU A 48 3.32 -2.16 -18.83
C GLU A 48 3.21 -2.60 -20.29
N GLN A 49 3.74 -3.78 -20.64
CA GLN A 49 3.59 -4.40 -21.95
C GLN A 49 2.11 -4.58 -22.31
N LYS A 50 1.32 -5.23 -21.44
CA LYS A 50 -0.10 -5.49 -21.68
C LYS A 50 -0.94 -4.22 -21.79
N LEU A 51 -0.58 -3.17 -21.04
CA LEU A 51 -1.25 -1.87 -21.14
C LEU A 51 -0.95 -1.21 -22.48
N ASN A 52 0.31 -1.24 -22.92
CA ASN A 52 0.72 -0.69 -24.21
C ASN A 52 0.02 -1.40 -25.39
N ASP A 53 -0.09 -2.73 -25.32
CA ASP A 53 -0.83 -3.52 -26.33
C ASP A 53 -2.31 -3.10 -26.43
N ALA A 54 -2.89 -2.60 -25.34
CA ALA A 54 -4.26 -2.08 -25.26
C ALA A 54 -4.36 -0.56 -25.46
N GLY A 55 -3.28 0.12 -25.89
CA GLY A 55 -3.24 1.57 -26.07
C GLY A 55 -3.32 2.39 -24.78
N LYS A 56 -3.03 1.78 -23.63
CA LYS A 56 -3.03 2.41 -22.31
C LYS A 56 -1.61 2.55 -21.76
N SER A 57 -1.43 3.39 -20.74
CA SER A 57 -0.13 3.60 -20.10
C SER A 57 -0.20 3.50 -18.58
N LEU A 58 0.92 3.11 -17.96
CA LEU A 58 1.05 2.99 -16.51
C LEU A 58 1.52 4.30 -15.88
N LYS A 59 0.65 4.99 -15.13
CA LYS A 59 1.02 6.23 -14.40
C LYS A 59 1.79 5.91 -13.12
N LYS A 60 2.97 6.51 -12.96
CA LYS A 60 3.86 6.32 -11.79
C LYS A 60 3.79 7.52 -10.85
N VAL A 61 2.90 7.44 -9.86
CA VAL A 61 2.77 8.42 -8.76
C VAL A 61 4.03 8.51 -7.90
N ASP A 62 4.41 9.74 -7.52
CA ASP A 62 5.49 10.00 -6.58
C ASP A 62 5.06 9.66 -5.15
N THR A 63 5.44 8.48 -4.69
CA THR A 63 5.05 7.98 -3.38
C THR A 63 5.72 8.69 -2.21
N VAL A 64 6.86 9.35 -2.44
CA VAL A 64 7.57 10.10 -1.39
C VAL A 64 6.91 11.45 -1.18
N ALA A 65 6.45 12.09 -2.26
CA ALA A 65 5.66 13.31 -2.17
C ALA A 65 4.26 13.03 -1.60
N VAL A 66 3.55 12.05 -2.16
CA VAL A 66 2.13 11.79 -1.85
C VAL A 66 1.92 11.18 -0.46
N LYS A 67 2.80 10.27 0.00
CA LYS A 67 2.69 9.58 1.32
C LYS A 67 1.26 9.09 1.66
N ALA A 68 0.55 8.50 0.68
CA ALA A 68 -0.87 8.18 0.79
C ALA A 68 -1.23 7.36 2.04
N SER A 69 -0.39 6.41 2.46
CA SER A 69 -0.64 5.57 3.64
C SER A 69 -0.67 6.35 4.96
N GLN A 70 -0.14 7.57 4.97
CA GLN A 70 -0.05 8.45 6.13
C GLN A 70 -1.07 9.59 6.10
N TYR A 71 -1.58 9.95 4.93
CA TYR A 71 -2.47 11.10 4.76
C TYR A 71 -3.90 10.83 5.24
N ASN A 72 -4.59 11.87 5.70
CA ASN A 72 -6.03 11.89 5.98
C ASN A 72 -6.68 13.07 5.24
N HIS A 73 -7.58 12.79 4.29
CA HIS A 73 -8.22 13.85 3.51
C HIS A 73 -9.22 14.69 4.31
N LEU A 74 -9.77 14.18 5.42
CA LEU A 74 -10.69 14.96 6.26
C LEU A 74 -9.93 16.02 7.06
N SER A 75 -8.92 15.63 7.83
CA SER A 75 -8.13 16.57 8.64
C SER A 75 -7.03 17.29 7.87
N ASN A 76 -6.70 16.83 6.66
CA ASN A 76 -5.57 17.31 5.85
C ASN A 76 -4.19 17.09 6.50
N GLU A 77 -4.06 16.08 7.36
CA GLU A 77 -2.84 15.81 8.11
C GLU A 77 -2.15 14.52 7.66
N TYR A 78 -0.85 14.45 7.92
CA TYR A 78 -0.04 13.26 7.73
C TYR A 78 0.33 12.65 9.07
N LYS A 79 -0.14 11.42 9.32
CA LYS A 79 0.18 10.65 10.53
C LYS A 79 0.92 9.37 10.14
N LYS A 80 2.10 9.16 10.72
CA LYS A 80 2.80 7.88 10.60
C LYS A 80 1.98 6.77 11.27
N LYS A 81 1.85 5.63 10.59
CA LYS A 81 1.10 4.45 11.05
C LYS A 81 2.02 3.23 11.06
N ASN A 82 1.80 2.29 11.97
CA ASN A 82 2.58 1.06 11.97
C ASN A 82 2.11 0.14 10.85
N LEU A 83 3.01 -0.70 10.32
CA LEU A 83 2.68 -1.65 9.26
C LEU A 83 1.62 -2.66 9.69
N SER A 84 1.56 -2.99 10.98
CA SER A 84 0.54 -3.83 11.63
C SER A 84 -0.87 -3.23 11.58
N ASP A 85 -0.99 -1.91 11.44
CA ASP A 85 -2.27 -1.21 11.55
C ASP A 85 -2.99 -1.27 10.20
N ARG A 86 -3.68 -2.37 9.92
CA ARG A 86 -4.36 -2.62 8.63
C ARG A 86 -5.67 -1.85 8.47
N TRP A 87 -6.13 -1.19 9.53
CA TRP A 87 -7.33 -0.36 9.56
C TRP A 87 -6.98 1.06 9.99
N THR A 88 -7.71 2.03 9.45
CA THR A 88 -7.59 3.45 9.79
C THR A 88 -8.97 4.03 10.11
N ILE A 89 -9.00 5.00 11.01
CA ILE A 89 -10.20 5.78 11.31
C ILE A 89 -10.14 7.06 10.48
N ILE A 90 -11.19 7.35 9.72
CA ILE A 90 -11.35 8.55 8.90
C ILE A 90 -12.67 9.18 9.30
N GLY A 91 -12.61 10.23 10.14
CA GLY A 91 -13.82 10.75 10.78
C GLY A 91 -14.34 9.72 11.77
N GLU A 92 -15.57 9.25 11.56
CA GLU A 92 -16.19 8.19 12.35
C GLU A 92 -16.03 6.80 11.71
N ASP A 93 -15.53 6.75 10.48
CA ASP A 93 -15.49 5.54 9.69
C ASP A 93 -14.22 4.72 9.87
N ARG A 94 -14.39 3.40 10.01
CA ARG A 94 -13.28 2.45 10.03
C ARG A 94 -13.05 1.85 8.64
N ILE A 95 -11.93 2.22 8.02
CA ILE A 95 -11.59 1.88 6.63
C ILE A 95 -10.34 1.02 6.57
N GLN A 96 -10.31 0.06 5.63
CA GLN A 96 -9.13 -0.74 5.37
C GLN A 96 -8.04 0.14 4.75
N ARG A 97 -6.83 0.11 5.33
CA ARG A 97 -5.75 1.08 5.04
C ARG A 97 -5.28 1.05 3.58
N ASP A 98 -5.16 -0.13 2.99
CA ASP A 98 -4.64 -0.27 1.62
C ASP A 98 -5.68 0.19 0.59
N LEU A 99 -6.97 -0.10 0.82
CA LEU A 99 -8.08 0.42 0.03
C LEU A 99 -8.15 1.95 0.13
N TYR A 100 -7.99 2.50 1.35
CA TYR A 100 -7.93 3.94 1.53
C TYR A 100 -6.72 4.57 0.81
N SER A 101 -5.56 3.93 0.86
CA SER A 101 -4.37 4.41 0.14
C SER A 101 -4.58 4.38 -1.37
N ALA A 102 -5.23 3.35 -1.90
CA ALA A 102 -5.59 3.27 -3.31
C ALA A 102 -6.59 4.36 -3.72
N PHE A 103 -7.59 4.63 -2.87
CA PHE A 103 -8.54 5.73 -3.06
C PHE A 103 -7.83 7.10 -3.13
N LEU A 104 -6.89 7.36 -2.23
CA LEU A 104 -6.10 8.59 -2.27
C LEU A 104 -5.24 8.68 -3.54
N ILE A 105 -4.64 7.57 -3.96
CA ILE A 105 -3.83 7.50 -5.20
C ILE A 105 -4.69 7.73 -6.44
N MET A 106 -5.94 7.28 -6.45
CA MET A 106 -6.88 7.53 -7.54
C MET A 106 -7.24 9.01 -7.68
N ASN A 107 -7.19 9.76 -6.56
CA ASN A 107 -7.50 11.18 -6.49
C ASN A 107 -6.25 12.06 -6.42
N VAL A 108 -5.12 11.64 -7.03
CA VAL A 108 -3.97 12.54 -7.18
C VAL A 108 -4.17 13.51 -8.33
N ARG A 109 -3.59 14.70 -8.22
CA ARG A 109 -3.57 15.67 -9.32
C ARG A 109 -2.75 15.13 -10.49
N ASP A 110 -2.89 15.76 -11.66
CA ASP A 110 -2.19 15.36 -12.88
C ASP A 110 -0.66 15.45 -12.78
N ASN A 111 -0.14 16.22 -11.84
CA ASN A 111 1.30 16.27 -11.52
C ASN A 111 1.81 14.99 -10.82
N LEU A 112 0.92 14.10 -10.41
CA LEU A 112 1.18 12.82 -9.74
C LEU A 112 1.98 12.92 -8.43
N LYS A 113 1.99 14.09 -7.78
CA LYS A 113 2.80 14.39 -6.59
C LYS A 113 1.97 14.79 -5.38
N GLU A 114 0.74 15.24 -5.58
CA GLU A 114 -0.13 15.68 -4.51
C GLU A 114 -1.55 15.14 -4.67
N ILE A 115 -2.24 15.00 -3.55
CA ILE A 115 -3.60 14.51 -3.49
C ILE A 115 -4.55 15.69 -3.74
N ASP A 116 -5.49 15.50 -4.66
CA ASP A 116 -6.60 16.41 -4.86
C ASP A 116 -7.67 16.14 -3.80
N ARG A 117 -7.62 16.94 -2.73
CA ARG A 117 -8.52 16.82 -1.59
C ARG A 117 -9.99 17.08 -1.98
N GLU A 118 -10.25 17.97 -2.92
CA GLU A 118 -11.62 18.25 -3.37
C GLU A 118 -12.21 17.04 -4.10
N GLN A 119 -11.41 16.39 -4.95
CA GLN A 119 -11.82 15.15 -5.60
C GLN A 119 -12.03 14.02 -4.59
N CYS A 120 -11.21 13.94 -3.54
CA CYS A 120 -11.44 13.00 -2.44
C CYS A 120 -12.83 13.22 -1.81
N PHE A 121 -13.22 14.45 -1.48
CA PHE A 121 -14.55 14.71 -0.92
C PHE A 121 -15.67 14.31 -1.89
N LYS A 122 -15.55 14.64 -3.18
CA LYS A 122 -16.55 14.29 -4.20
C LYS A 122 -16.75 12.78 -4.36
N HIS A 123 -15.67 12.00 -4.26
CA HIS A 123 -15.73 10.55 -4.46
C HIS A 123 -15.88 9.74 -3.18
N TRP A 124 -15.89 10.39 -2.01
CA TRP A 124 -15.84 9.71 -0.71
C TRP A 124 -17.02 8.78 -0.47
N GLU A 125 -18.24 9.27 -0.68
CA GLU A 125 -19.47 8.49 -0.41
C GLU A 125 -19.53 7.23 -1.27
N ALA A 126 -19.25 7.36 -2.56
CA ALA A 126 -19.21 6.23 -3.48
C ALA A 126 -18.13 5.22 -3.08
N PHE A 127 -16.91 5.69 -2.76
CA PHE A 127 -15.84 4.82 -2.27
C PHE A 127 -16.26 4.08 -1.00
N LYS A 128 -16.86 4.77 -0.04
CA LYS A 128 -17.28 4.20 1.24
C LYS A 128 -18.33 3.11 1.05
N TYR A 129 -19.33 3.38 0.22
CA TYR A 129 -20.36 2.42 -0.13
C TYR A 129 -19.76 1.11 -0.69
N PHE A 130 -18.89 1.21 -1.71
CA PHE A 130 -18.27 0.02 -2.31
C PHE A 130 -17.28 -0.67 -1.37
N HIS A 131 -16.55 0.10 -0.56
CA HIS A 131 -15.66 -0.44 0.46
C HIS A 131 -16.43 -1.35 1.43
N ASP A 132 -17.54 -0.86 2.00
CA ASP A 132 -18.30 -1.61 3.00
C ASP A 132 -18.95 -2.86 2.44
N GLN A 133 -19.45 -2.79 1.20
CA GLN A 133 -19.93 -3.96 0.46
C GLN A 133 -18.83 -5.02 0.31
N GLU A 134 -17.63 -4.62 -0.12
CA GLU A 134 -16.52 -5.55 -0.32
C GLU A 134 -15.99 -6.14 0.99
N ILE A 135 -15.87 -5.33 2.05
CA ILE A 135 -15.50 -5.84 3.39
C ILE A 135 -16.54 -6.85 3.88
N THR A 136 -17.83 -6.56 3.70
CA THR A 136 -18.91 -7.47 4.09
C THR A 136 -18.85 -8.77 3.31
N ARG A 137 -18.62 -8.70 2.00
CA ARG A 137 -18.44 -9.87 1.12
C ARG A 137 -17.25 -10.72 1.55
N LEU A 138 -16.10 -10.09 1.85
CA LEU A 138 -14.89 -10.79 2.27
C LEU A 138 -15.06 -11.47 3.63
N ARG A 139 -15.74 -10.83 4.61
CA ARG A 139 -16.03 -11.44 5.91
C ARG A 139 -16.96 -12.65 5.83
N LYS A 140 -17.91 -12.63 4.88
CA LYS A 140 -18.84 -13.75 4.63
C LYS A 140 -18.24 -14.84 3.73
N SER A 141 -17.10 -14.55 3.09
CA SER A 141 -16.43 -15.51 2.21
C SER A 141 -15.81 -16.63 3.03
N HIS A 142 -16.00 -17.87 2.58
CA HIS A 142 -15.34 -19.05 3.15
C HIS A 142 -13.97 -19.30 2.51
N THR A 143 -13.49 -18.37 1.66
CA THR A 143 -12.21 -18.46 0.99
C THR A 143 -11.10 -17.96 1.91
N ARG A 144 -9.95 -18.64 1.88
CA ARG A 144 -8.77 -18.22 2.64
C ARG A 144 -8.30 -16.84 2.19
N LEU A 145 -8.51 -15.83 3.04
CA LEU A 145 -8.03 -14.47 2.80
C LEU A 145 -6.52 -14.38 3.07
N LEU A 146 -5.87 -13.42 2.41
CA LEU A 146 -4.49 -13.08 2.71
C LEU A 146 -4.44 -12.49 4.12
N SER A 147 -3.61 -13.06 5.00
CA SER A 147 -3.43 -12.57 6.38
C SER A 147 -3.01 -11.09 6.43
N SER A 148 -2.36 -10.61 5.37
CA SER A 148 -2.05 -9.19 5.22
C SER A 148 -3.31 -8.34 5.15
N MET A 149 -4.44 -8.77 4.61
CA MET A 149 -5.61 -7.88 4.47
C MET A 149 -6.18 -7.41 5.82
N GLY A 150 -6.00 -8.19 6.88
CA GLY A 150 -6.47 -7.85 8.23
C GLY A 150 -8.00 -7.87 8.35
N ILE A 151 -8.67 -8.66 7.51
CA ILE A 151 -10.13 -8.84 7.43
C ILE A 151 -10.48 -10.19 8.01
#